data_AF-A0A256ZLC8-F1
#
_entry.id   AF-A0A256ZLC8-F1
#
_cell.length_a   1.000
_cell.length_b   1.000
_cell.length_c   1.000
_cell.angle_alpha   90.00
_cell.angle_beta   90.00
_cell.angle_gamma   90.00
#
_symmetry.space_group_name_H-M   'P 1'
#
loop_
_entity.id
_entity.type
_entity.pdbx_description
1 polymer ?
#
loop_
_entity_poly.entity_id
_entity_poly.type
_entity_poly.pdbx_seq_one_letter_code
_entity_poly.pdbx_strand_id
1 'polypeptide(L)'
;MSNSVNYKNLFTVLKVSILYALFSILFIIGPLAVGFYLGNRVENPRKGFLFALTAAVAGFSIQHYLILQGLYGKFIIAIFIILWHFMSIICLLVGVSAGYMYSDFGRKVKGVRYRKEEVKEPGDEAAPETYIVCPVCGESNEEDRRRCKSCGSEI
;
A
#
# COMPACT_ATOMS: atom_id res chain seq x y z
N MET A 1 27.81 13.85 -2.47
CA MET A 1 26.45 13.32 -2.68
C MET A 1 26.40 11.92 -2.09
N SER A 2 25.83 11.76 -0.90
CA SER A 2 25.68 10.45 -0.27
C SER A 2 24.62 9.67 -1.05
N ASN A 3 25.06 8.68 -1.83
CA ASN A 3 24.19 7.65 -2.39
C ASN A 3 23.71 6.77 -1.23
N SER A 4 22.77 7.27 -0.43
CA SER A 4 22.06 6.43 0.52
C SER A 4 21.22 5.44 -0.29
N VAL A 5 21.79 4.27 -0.55
CA VAL A 5 21.10 3.16 -1.20
C VAL A 5 19.80 2.94 -0.44
N ASN A 6 18.67 3.12 -1.12
CA ASN A 6 17.37 2.96 -0.49
C ASN A 6 17.14 1.46 -0.25
N TYR A 7 17.58 0.96 0.90
CA TYR A 7 17.55 -0.46 1.28
C TYR A 7 16.15 -1.08 1.14
N LYS A 8 15.08 -0.28 1.31
CA LYS A 8 13.70 -0.73 1.11
C LYS A 8 13.42 -1.13 -0.34
N ASN A 9 13.94 -0.36 -1.30
CA ASN A 9 13.79 -0.63 -2.72
C ASN A 9 14.60 -1.87 -3.11
N LEU A 10 15.85 -1.97 -2.63
CA LEU A 10 16.71 -3.12 -2.87
C LEU A 10 16.06 -4.42 -2.36
N PHE A 11 15.54 -4.40 -1.13
CA PHE A 11 14.88 -5.55 -0.53
C PHE A 11 13.59 -5.95 -1.26
N THR A 12 12.84 -4.95 -1.75
CA THR A 12 11.66 -5.20 -2.60
C THR A 12 12.06 -5.90 -3.89
N VAL A 13 13.06 -5.40 -4.60
CA VAL A 13 13.56 -6.00 -5.84
C VAL A 13 14.06 -7.42 -5.59
N LEU A 14 14.84 -7.64 -4.52
CA LEU A 14 15.34 -8.97 -4.15
C LEU A 14 14.20 -9.97 -3.90
N LYS A 15 13.20 -9.59 -3.11
CA LYS A 15 12.03 -10.43 -2.84
C LYS A 15 11.27 -10.80 -4.11
N VAL A 16 11.01 -9.80 -4.96
CA VAL A 16 10.31 -10.02 -6.23
C VAL A 16 11.16 -10.89 -7.17
N SER A 17 12.48 -10.75 -7.15
CA SER A 17 13.39 -11.57 -7.98
C SER A 17 13.30 -13.04 -7.59
N ILE A 18 13.31 -13.34 -6.29
CA ILE A 18 13.15 -14.71 -5.77
C ILE A 18 11.77 -15.26 -6.12
N LEU A 19 10.70 -14.47 -5.89
CA LEU A 19 9.35 -14.87 -6.24
C LEU A 19 9.22 -15.12 -7.75
N TYR A 20 9.78 -14.26 -8.59
CA TYR A 20 9.79 -14.46 -10.03
C TYR A 20 10.51 -15.75 -10.42
N ALA A 21 11.70 -16.01 -9.87
CA ALA A 21 12.47 -17.23 -10.15
C ALA A 21 11.71 -18.52 -9.79
N LEU A 22 10.93 -18.51 -8.70
CA LEU A 22 10.15 -19.65 -8.25
C LEU A 22 8.86 -19.82 -9.06
N PHE A 23 8.12 -18.74 -9.30
CA PHE A 23 6.78 -18.79 -9.88
C PHE A 23 6.78 -18.72 -11.42
N SER A 24 7.87 -18.29 -12.07
CA SER A 24 7.98 -18.30 -13.54
C SER A 24 7.81 -19.70 -14.15
N ILE A 25 8.06 -20.76 -13.38
CA ILE A 25 7.85 -22.17 -13.76
C ILE A 25 6.37 -22.47 -14.01
N LEU A 26 5.46 -21.69 -13.43
CA LEU A 26 4.01 -21.81 -13.64
C LEU A 26 3.51 -21.00 -14.85
N PHE A 27 4.36 -20.84 -15.87
CA PHE A 27 4.11 -20.12 -17.13
C PHE A 27 3.52 -18.72 -16.95
N ILE A 28 2.19 -18.60 -17.08
CA ILE A 28 1.46 -17.33 -17.14
C ILE A 28 0.99 -16.91 -15.76
N ILE A 29 0.42 -17.84 -15.00
CA ILE A 29 -0.28 -17.55 -13.74
C ILE A 29 0.71 -17.04 -12.68
N GLY A 30 1.90 -17.66 -12.61
CA GLY A 30 2.91 -17.31 -11.64
C GLY A 30 3.42 -15.87 -11.78
N PRO A 31 4.01 -15.48 -12.94
CA PRO A 31 4.45 -14.11 -13.16
C PRO A 31 3.32 -13.09 -13.03
N LEU A 32 2.11 -13.41 -13.48
CA LEU A 32 0.96 -12.52 -13.34
C LEU A 32 0.61 -12.27 -11.87
N ALA A 33 0.62 -13.31 -11.02
CA ALA A 33 0.38 -13.19 -9.59
C ALA A 33 1.50 -12.40 -8.87
N VAL A 34 2.77 -12.65 -9.21
CA VAL A 34 3.91 -11.90 -8.68
C VAL A 34 3.82 -10.41 -9.08
N GLY A 35 3.43 -10.16 -10.33
CA GLY A 35 3.22 -8.81 -10.85
C GLY A 35 2.10 -8.11 -10.11
N PHE A 36 0.96 -8.78 -9.93
CA PHE A 36 -0.19 -8.26 -9.17
C PHE A 36 0.20 -7.93 -7.73
N TYR A 37 0.94 -8.82 -7.07
CA TYR A 37 1.46 -8.59 -5.72
C TYR A 37 2.34 -7.32 -5.65
N LEU A 38 3.29 -7.17 -6.58
CA LEU A 38 4.15 -6.00 -6.64
C LEU A 38 3.34 -4.73 -6.93
N GLY A 39 2.43 -4.79 -7.91
CA GLY A 39 1.55 -3.69 -8.30
C GLY A 39 0.71 -3.15 -7.13
N ASN A 40 0.23 -4.03 -6.26
CA ASN A 40 -0.54 -3.66 -5.07
C ASN A 40 0.31 -3.03 -3.94
N ARG A 41 1.64 -3.08 -4.03
CA ARG A 41 2.57 -2.57 -3.00
C ARG A 41 3.27 -1.28 -3.40
N VAL A 42 3.21 -0.88 -4.68
CA VAL A 42 3.93 0.29 -5.20
C VAL A 42 3.01 1.50 -5.32
N GLU A 43 3.54 2.66 -4.93
CA GLU A 43 2.80 3.92 -4.98
C GLU A 43 2.67 4.48 -6.40
N ASN A 44 3.64 4.16 -7.27
CA ASN A 44 3.73 4.68 -8.62
C ASN A 44 3.94 3.54 -9.63
N PRO A 45 3.15 3.47 -10.72
CA PRO A 45 3.24 2.38 -11.69
C PRO A 45 4.60 2.35 -12.39
N ARG A 46 5.22 3.51 -12.67
CA ARG A 46 6.55 3.58 -13.29
C ARG A 46 7.62 2.92 -12.42
N LYS A 47 7.59 3.16 -11.10
CA LYS A 47 8.49 2.50 -10.15
C LYS A 47 8.21 1.00 -10.10
N GLY A 48 6.94 0.60 -10.12
CA GLY A 48 6.53 -0.81 -10.21
C GLY A 48 7.11 -1.52 -11.41
N PHE A 49 7.01 -0.92 -12.60
CA PHE A 49 7.58 -1.49 -13.83
C PHE A 49 9.11 -1.61 -13.77
N LEU A 50 9.80 -0.59 -13.26
CA LEU A 50 11.26 -0.65 -13.09
C LEU A 50 11.68 -1.76 -12.12
N PHE A 51 10.99 -1.91 -11.00
CA PHE A 51 11.23 -2.99 -10.05
C PHE A 51 10.91 -4.36 -10.66
N ALA A 52 9.83 -4.48 -11.43
CA ALA A 52 9.47 -5.72 -12.10
C ALA A 52 10.53 -6.15 -13.13
N LEU A 53 10.99 -5.23 -13.98
CA LEU A 53 12.02 -5.51 -14.99
C LEU A 53 13.35 -5.90 -14.35
N THR A 54 13.83 -5.10 -13.38
CA THR A 54 15.08 -5.41 -12.67
C THR A 54 15.00 -6.74 -11.92
N ALA A 55 13.86 -7.02 -11.30
CA ALA A 55 13.64 -8.28 -10.61
C ALA A 55 13.50 -9.47 -11.57
N ALA A 56 12.89 -9.29 -12.74
CA ALA A 56 12.75 -10.36 -13.73
C ALA A 56 14.11 -10.75 -14.32
N VAL A 57 14.99 -9.77 -14.59
CA VAL A 57 16.36 -10.04 -15.04
C VAL A 57 17.14 -10.78 -13.95
N ALA A 58 17.13 -10.27 -12.72
CA ALA A 58 17.83 -10.91 -11.61
C ALA A 58 17.29 -12.32 -11.30
N GLY A 59 15.96 -12.47 -11.29
CA GLY A 59 15.28 -13.75 -11.08
C GLY A 59 15.57 -14.75 -12.20
N PHE A 60 15.57 -14.31 -13.46
CA PHE A 60 16.00 -15.14 -14.59
C PHE A 60 17.46 -15.59 -14.45
N SER A 61 18.37 -14.70 -14.04
CA SER A 61 19.77 -15.07 -13.78
C SER A 61 19.91 -16.12 -12.68
N ILE A 62 19.17 -15.98 -11.58
CA ILE A 62 19.13 -16.96 -10.48
C ILE A 62 18.62 -18.32 -11.00
N GLN A 63 17.49 -18.31 -11.70
CA GLN A 63 16.88 -19.52 -12.22
C GLN A 63 17.74 -20.19 -13.29
N HIS A 64 18.41 -19.40 -14.12
CA HIS A 64 19.36 -19.88 -15.11
C HIS A 64 20.51 -20.63 -14.45
N TYR A 65 21.11 -20.02 -13.42
CA TYR A 65 22.23 -20.60 -12.69
C TYR A 65 21.85 -21.88 -11.94
N LEU A 66 20.66 -21.95 -11.33
CA LEU A 66 20.27 -23.07 -10.48
C LEU A 66 19.61 -24.24 -11.23
N ILE A 67 18.79 -23.95 -12.24
CA ILE A 67 17.88 -24.95 -12.84
C ILE A 67 18.20 -25.19 -14.31
N LEU A 68 18.54 -24.14 -15.07
CA LEU A 68 18.56 -24.24 -16.53
C LEU A 68 19.94 -24.59 -17.11
N GLN A 69 21.04 -24.58 -16.34
CA GLN A 69 22.39 -24.88 -16.84
C GLN A 69 22.48 -26.19 -17.62
N GLY A 70 21.74 -27.24 -17.22
CA GLY A 70 21.72 -28.54 -17.90
C GLY A 70 20.79 -28.64 -19.12
N LEU A 71 19.90 -27.66 -19.34
CA LEU A 71 18.85 -27.73 -20.37
C LEU A 71 19.24 -27.05 -21.69
N TYR A 72 20.28 -26.20 -21.70
CA TYR A 72 20.76 -25.49 -22.90
C TYR A 72 21.55 -26.36 -23.89
N GLY A 73 21.71 -27.66 -23.64
CA GLY A 73 22.42 -28.57 -24.54
C GLY A 73 21.81 -28.69 -25.95
N LYS A 74 20.58 -28.20 -26.16
CA LYS A 74 19.90 -28.16 -27.47
C LYS A 74 19.40 -26.75 -27.78
N PHE A 75 19.79 -26.22 -28.94
CA PHE A 75 19.41 -24.89 -29.42
C PHE A 75 17.88 -24.64 -29.41
N ILE A 76 17.08 -25.65 -29.79
CA ILE A 76 15.61 -25.57 -29.80
C ILE A 76 15.05 -25.34 -28.39
N ILE A 77 15.60 -26.02 -27.38
CA ILE A 77 15.17 -25.89 -25.99
C ILE A 77 15.54 -24.49 -25.46
N ALA A 78 16.71 -23.98 -25.84
CA ALA A 78 17.12 -22.62 -25.49
C ALA A 78 16.14 -21.56 -26.02
N ILE A 79 15.73 -21.67 -27.28
CA ILE A 79 14.72 -20.76 -27.87
C ILE A 79 13.41 -20.83 -27.10
N PHE A 80 12.93 -22.04 -26.78
CA PHE A 80 11.68 -22.21 -26.05
C PHE A 80 11.74 -21.57 -24.65
N ILE A 81 12.84 -21.74 -23.93
CA ILE A 81 13.06 -21.12 -22.62
C ILE A 81 13.08 -19.59 -22.72
N ILE A 82 13.76 -19.03 -23.72
CA ILE A 82 13.80 -17.58 -23.93
C ILE A 82 12.40 -17.02 -24.24
N LEU A 83 11.66 -17.67 -25.14
CA LEU A 83 10.28 -17.28 -25.49
C LEU A 83 9.34 -17.38 -24.29
N TRP A 84 9.48 -18.45 -23.49
CA TRP A 84 8.77 -18.58 -22.22
C TRP A 84 9.04 -17.36 -21.34
N HIS A 85 10.31 -17.08 -21.02
CA HIS A 85 10.63 -15.98 -20.11
C HIS A 85 10.20 -14.62 -20.64
N PHE A 86 10.25 -14.42 -21.96
CA PHE A 86 9.70 -13.22 -22.59
C PHE A 86 8.20 -13.07 -22.31
N MET A 87 7.43 -14.15 -22.51
CA MET A 87 6.00 -14.16 -22.17
C MET A 87 5.75 -13.96 -20.67
N SER A 88 6.57 -14.56 -19.81
CA SER A 88 6.49 -14.36 -18.35
C SER A 88 6.73 -12.90 -17.95
N ILE A 89 7.67 -12.20 -18.59
CA ILE A 89 7.91 -10.77 -18.34
C ILE A 89 6.68 -9.95 -18.75
N ILE A 90 6.09 -10.22 -19.91
CA ILE A 90 4.86 -9.53 -20.33
C ILE A 90 3.75 -9.74 -19.29
N CYS A 91 3.52 -10.98 -18.85
CA CYS A 91 2.52 -11.31 -17.84
C CYS A 91 2.80 -10.61 -16.49
N LEU A 92 4.07 -10.52 -16.10
CA LEU A 92 4.50 -9.78 -14.90
C LEU A 92 4.11 -8.29 -15.00
N LEU A 93 4.36 -7.64 -16.13
CA LEU A 93 4.02 -6.23 -16.35
C LEU A 93 2.51 -6.00 -16.36
N VAL A 94 1.74 -6.90 -17.00
CA VAL A 94 0.28 -6.87 -16.95
C VAL A 94 -0.21 -7.02 -15.51
N GLY A 95 0.36 -7.96 -14.76
CA GLY A 95 0.08 -8.15 -13.34
C GLY A 95 0.32 -6.88 -12.53
N VAL A 96 1.47 -6.21 -12.72
CA VAL A 96 1.78 -4.93 -12.03
C VAL A 96 0.73 -3.88 -12.32
N SER A 97 0.30 -3.76 -13.56
CA SER A 97 -0.74 -2.80 -13.97
C SER A 97 -2.07 -3.10 -13.27
N ALA A 98 -2.51 -4.37 -13.30
CA ALA A 98 -3.75 -4.80 -12.67
C ALA A 98 -3.71 -4.61 -11.14
N GLY A 99 -2.60 -4.98 -10.48
CA GLY A 99 -2.42 -4.81 -9.04
C GLY A 99 -2.40 -3.34 -8.62
N TYR A 100 -1.77 -2.48 -9.43
CA TYR A 100 -1.78 -1.05 -9.19
C TYR A 100 -3.19 -0.46 -9.29
N MET A 101 -3.91 -0.77 -10.38
CA MET A 101 -5.30 -0.32 -10.57
C MET A 101 -6.21 -0.77 -9.43
N TYR A 102 -6.06 -2.02 -8.98
CA TYR A 102 -6.81 -2.56 -7.84
C TYR A 102 -6.53 -1.76 -6.56
N SER A 103 -5.25 -1.47 -6.27
CA SER A 103 -4.85 -0.71 -5.08
C SER A 103 -5.30 0.75 -5.14
N ASP A 104 -5.25 1.38 -6.32
CA ASP A 104 -5.69 2.75 -6.53
C ASP A 104 -7.20 2.88 -6.37
N PHE A 105 -7.96 1.93 -6.92
CA PHE A 105 -9.40 1.86 -6.73
C PHE A 105 -9.75 1.69 -5.24
N GLY A 106 -9.10 0.77 -4.53
CA GLY A 106 -9.31 0.59 -3.09
C GLY A 106 -8.99 1.83 -2.25
N ARG A 107 -7.93 2.57 -2.60
CA ARG A 107 -7.57 3.85 -1.95
C ARG A 107 -8.61 4.93 -2.22
N LYS A 108 -9.09 5.06 -3.45
CA LYS A 108 -10.15 6.01 -3.82
C LYS A 108 -11.46 5.72 -3.09
N VAL A 109 -11.88 4.45 -3.04
CA VAL A 109 -13.11 4.04 -2.32
C VAL A 109 -12.99 4.33 -0.82
N LYS A 110 -11.85 4.05 -0.19
CA LYS A 110 -11.62 4.37 1.24
C LYS A 110 -11.55 5.87 1.51
N GLY A 111 -10.89 6.64 0.65
CA GLY A 111 -10.81 8.10 0.77
C GLY A 111 -12.17 8.78 0.63
N VAL A 112 -13.06 8.25 -0.22
CA VAL A 112 -14.46 8.71 -0.31
C VAL A 112 -15.23 8.40 0.98
N ARG A 113 -14.98 7.26 1.63
CA ARG A 113 -15.60 6.95 2.94
C ARG A 113 -15.17 7.91 4.04
N TYR A 114 -13.86 8.17 4.16
CA TYR A 114 -13.32 9.09 5.16
C TYR A 114 -13.84 10.53 4.96
N ARG A 115 -13.87 11.00 3.70
CA ARG A 115 -14.42 12.33 3.37
C ARG A 115 -15.91 12.44 3.68
N LYS A 116 -16.65 11.33 3.67
CA LYS A 116 -18.09 11.30 4.00
C LYS A 116 -18.36 11.19 5.50
N GLU A 117 -17.39 10.71 6.28
CA GLU A 117 -17.46 10.71 7.75
C GLU A 117 -17.04 12.06 8.35
N GLU A 118 -16.09 12.77 7.74
CA GLU A 118 -15.72 14.14 8.15
C GLU A 118 -16.75 15.21 7.73
N VAL A 119 -17.64 14.89 6.79
CA VAL A 119 -18.81 15.71 6.42
C VAL A 119 -20.08 15.08 7.00
N LYS A 120 -20.06 14.77 8.29
CA LYS A 120 -21.26 14.82 9.12
C LYS A 120 -21.33 16.22 9.71
N GLU A 121 -22.22 17.02 9.14
CA GLU A 121 -22.88 18.23 9.66
C GLU A 121 -22.20 18.94 10.85
N PRO A 122 -21.67 20.17 10.67
CA PRO A 122 -21.50 21.10 11.77
C PRO A 122 -22.90 21.62 12.12
N GLY A 123 -23.61 20.89 12.97
CA GLY A 123 -25.04 21.15 13.19
C GLY A 123 -25.63 20.60 14.48
N ASP A 124 -24.80 20.22 15.44
CA ASP A 124 -25.18 20.10 16.85
C ASP A 124 -23.98 20.60 17.67
N GLU A 125 -23.60 21.85 17.43
CA GLU A 125 -22.95 22.62 18.50
C GLU A 125 -24.00 22.74 19.59
N ALA A 126 -23.91 21.88 20.60
CA ALA A 126 -24.56 22.09 21.88
C ALA A 126 -24.41 23.57 22.22
N ALA A 127 -25.54 24.26 22.41
CA ALA A 127 -25.56 25.66 22.82
C ALA A 127 -24.48 25.85 23.90
N PRO A 128 -23.64 26.90 23.82
CA PRO A 128 -22.57 27.08 24.78
C PRO A 128 -23.17 26.99 26.17
N GLU A 129 -22.75 25.98 26.95
CA GLU A 129 -23.22 25.82 28.33
C GLU A 129 -22.87 27.12 29.05
N THR A 130 -23.89 27.93 29.29
CA THR A 130 -23.79 29.20 30.01
C THR A 130 -23.65 28.85 31.48
N TYR A 131 -22.55 29.31 32.07
CA TYR A 131 -22.30 29.13 33.50
C TYR A 131 -22.34 30.48 34.20
N ILE A 132 -22.99 30.51 35.37
CA ILE A 132 -22.95 31.66 36.27
C ILE A 132 -21.88 31.40 37.34
N VAL A 133 -21.00 32.38 37.53
CA VAL A 133 -19.98 32.32 38.58
C VAL A 133 -20.57 32.86 39.89
N CYS A 134 -20.49 32.06 40.95
CA CYS A 134 -20.96 32.47 42.27
C CYS A 134 -20.17 33.70 42.78
N PRO A 135 -20.82 34.81 43.14
CA PRO A 135 -20.11 36.02 43.61
C PRO A 135 -19.47 35.84 45.00
N VAL A 136 -19.87 34.82 45.76
CA VAL A 136 -19.40 34.60 47.14
C VAL A 136 -18.15 33.72 47.20
N CYS A 137 -18.11 32.63 46.42
CA CYS A 137 -17.01 31.66 46.48
C CYS A 137 -16.29 31.43 45.14
N GLY A 138 -16.74 32.05 44.04
CA GLY A 138 -16.12 31.93 42.72
C GLY A 138 -16.39 30.60 42.00
N GLU A 139 -17.25 29.73 42.55
CA GLU A 139 -17.60 28.45 41.94
C GLU A 139 -18.46 28.64 40.68
N SER A 140 -18.16 27.89 39.61
CA SER A 140 -18.97 27.86 38.38
C SER A 140 -20.21 26.96 38.56
N ASN A 141 -21.38 27.52 38.30
CA ASN A 141 -22.69 26.85 38.42
C ASN A 141 -23.45 26.93 37.09
N GLU A 142 -24.31 25.95 36.83
CA GLU A 142 -25.23 25.95 35.69
C GLU A 142 -26.22 27.13 35.81
N GLU A 143 -26.59 27.77 34.70
CA GLU A 143 -27.45 28.98 34.67
C GLU A 143 -28.81 28.77 35.38
N ASP A 144 -29.32 27.55 35.41
CA ASP A 144 -30.61 27.21 36.05
C ASP A 144 -30.54 27.08 37.59
N ARG A 145 -29.35 27.18 38.20
CA ARG A 145 -29.18 27.03 39.65
C ARG A 145 -29.29 28.36 40.39
N ARG A 146 -30.39 28.52 41.14
CA ARG A 146 -30.60 29.63 42.09
C ARG A 146 -29.66 29.64 43.30
N ARG A 147 -28.93 28.55 43.55
CA ARG A 147 -28.02 28.43 44.69
C ARG A 147 -26.72 27.74 44.30
N CYS A 148 -25.64 28.25 44.87
CA CYS A 148 -24.30 27.73 44.67
C CYS A 148 -24.17 26.29 45.18
N LYS A 149 -23.66 25.40 44.33
CA LYS A 149 -23.41 24.00 44.70
C LYS A 149 -22.32 23.83 45.77
N SER A 150 -21.45 24.82 45.92
CA SER A 150 -20.30 24.76 46.85
C SER A 150 -20.60 25.42 48.20
N CYS A 151 -21.10 26.66 48.20
CA CYS A 151 -21.34 27.42 49.45
C CYS A 151 -22.81 27.63 49.82
N GLY A 152 -23.76 27.22 48.97
CA GLY A 152 -25.19 27.34 49.24
C GLY A 152 -25.76 28.77 49.18
N SER A 153 -24.96 29.78 48.85
CA SER A 153 -25.42 31.16 48.64
C SER A 153 -26.36 31.24 47.43
N GLU A 154 -27.28 32.20 47.42
CA GLU A 154 -28.09 32.48 46.23
C GLU A 154 -27.21 33.07 45.12
N ILE A 155 -27.46 32.64 43.87
CA ILE A 155 -26.78 33.07 42.65
C ILE A 155 -27.82 33.66 41.71
#